data_AF-A0A0N7G2I3-F1
#
_entry.id   AF-A0A0N7G2I3-F1
#
_cell.length_a   1.000
_cell.length_b   1.000
_cell.length_c   1.000
_cell.angle_alpha   90.00
_cell.angle_beta   90.00
_cell.angle_gamma   90.00
#
_symmetry.space_group_name_H-M   'P 1'
#
loop_
_entity.id
_entity.type
_entity.pdbx_description
1 polymer ?
#
loop_
_entity_poly.entity_id
_entity_poly.type
_entity_poly.pdbx_seq_one_letter_code
_entity_poly.pdbx_strand_id
1 'polypeptide(L)'
;DTSPSPALARRPFLHDGGWDSTHRYFLTAANNSNKIAVIDSRDRKLTALIDVGKIPHPGRGANFIHPKYGPVWATSHLGDGSISLIGTDPQKHAQYAWKKVAELQGQGGGSLFVKT
;
A
#
# COMPACT_ATOMS: atom_id res chain seq x y z
N ASP A 1 -25.22 37.99 7.16
CA ASP A 1 -23.96 37.81 6.43
C ASP A 1 -23.38 36.46 6.82
N THR A 2 -23.76 35.43 6.07
CA THR A 2 -23.34 34.04 6.29
C THR A 2 -22.12 33.78 5.42
N SER A 3 -20.93 34.10 5.93
CA SER A 3 -19.69 33.57 5.37
C SER A 3 -19.63 32.07 5.70
N PRO A 4 -19.61 31.16 4.71
CA PRO A 4 -19.46 29.75 4.99
C PRO A 4 -18.06 29.48 5.56
N SER A 5 -18.01 28.83 6.73
CA SER A 5 -16.79 28.29 7.31
C SER A 5 -16.02 27.49 6.27
N PRO A 6 -14.68 27.63 6.18
CA PRO A 6 -13.90 26.90 5.20
C PRO A 6 -14.12 25.41 5.45
N ALA A 7 -14.74 24.73 4.48
CA ALA A 7 -14.80 23.29 4.44
C ALA A 7 -13.37 22.78 4.68
N LEU A 8 -13.19 22.00 5.74
CA LEU A 8 -11.93 21.32 6.01
C LEU A 8 -11.47 20.67 4.71
N ALA A 9 -10.42 21.22 4.11
CA ALA A 9 -9.70 20.53 3.06
C ALA A 9 -9.31 19.17 3.63
N ARG A 10 -9.98 18.10 3.18
CA ARG A 10 -9.72 16.73 3.62
C ARG A 10 -8.34 16.36 3.10
N ARG A 11 -7.32 16.67 3.90
CA ARG A 11 -5.93 16.31 3.65
C ARG A 11 -5.86 14.80 3.39
N PRO A 12 -4.96 14.33 2.49
CA PRO A 12 -4.70 12.90 2.37
C PRO A 12 -4.16 12.40 3.72
N PHE A 13 -5.02 11.77 4.51
CA PHE A 13 -4.65 11.14 5.76
C PHE A 13 -4.05 9.77 5.43
N LEU A 14 -2.89 9.46 6.00
CA LEU A 14 -2.44 8.08 6.10
C LEU A 14 -3.42 7.36 7.03
N HIS A 15 -3.90 6.19 6.63
CA HIS A 15 -4.96 5.49 7.34
C HIS A 15 -4.41 4.25 8.05
N ASP A 16 -4.11 3.23 7.27
CA ASP A 16 -3.58 1.95 7.73
C ASP A 16 -2.36 1.55 6.90
N GLY A 17 -1.56 0.66 7.46
CA GLY A 17 -0.30 0.23 6.89
C GLY A 17 0.44 -0.76 7.79
N GLY A 18 1.47 -1.37 7.25
CA GLY A 18 2.31 -2.30 7.99
C GLY A 18 3.73 -2.36 7.45
N TRP A 19 4.53 -3.11 8.19
CA TRP A 19 5.94 -3.29 7.87
C TRP A 19 6.12 -4.30 6.74
N ASP A 20 7.13 -4.07 5.91
CA ASP A 20 7.69 -5.12 5.08
C ASP A 20 8.30 -6.24 5.96
N SER A 21 8.61 -7.39 5.37
CA SER A 21 9.15 -8.55 6.09
C SER A 21 10.45 -8.28 6.85
N THR A 22 11.21 -7.23 6.49
CA THR A 22 12.46 -6.86 7.17
C THR A 22 12.27 -5.84 8.29
N HIS A 23 11.04 -5.35 8.51
CA HIS A 23 10.71 -4.27 9.44
C HIS A 23 11.53 -2.99 9.24
N ARG A 24 11.94 -2.69 8.00
CA ARG A 24 12.64 -1.45 7.65
C ARG A 24 11.71 -0.45 6.98
N TYR A 25 10.87 -0.92 6.07
CA TYR A 25 10.00 -0.08 5.27
C TYR A 25 8.57 -0.20 5.76
N PHE A 26 7.94 0.94 6.01
CA PHE A 26 6.53 1.01 6.36
C PHE A 26 5.72 1.32 5.09
N LEU A 27 4.81 0.43 4.73
CA LEU A 27 3.91 0.57 3.58
C LEU A 27 2.52 0.95 4.09
N THR A 28 1.98 2.06 3.61
CA THR A 28 0.72 2.62 4.13
C THR A 28 -0.14 3.24 3.03
N ALA A 29 -1.45 3.07 3.17
CA ALA A 29 -2.42 3.67 2.27
C ALA A 29 -2.42 5.20 2.42
N ALA A 30 -2.16 5.90 1.31
CA ALA A 30 -2.39 7.33 1.21
C ALA A 30 -3.83 7.55 0.76
N ASN A 31 -4.75 7.69 1.72
CA ASN A 31 -6.19 7.70 1.42
C ASN A 31 -6.57 8.82 0.45
N ASN A 32 -7.63 8.56 -0.33
CA ASN A 32 -8.11 9.39 -1.43
C ASN A 32 -7.16 9.54 -2.63
N SER A 33 -6.06 8.78 -2.71
CA SER A 33 -5.12 8.86 -3.85
C SER A 33 -4.85 7.56 -4.60
N ASN A 34 -5.50 6.44 -4.23
CA ASN A 34 -5.24 5.09 -4.80
C ASN A 34 -3.74 4.74 -4.85
N LYS A 35 -3.01 5.13 -3.81
CA LYS A 35 -1.56 4.96 -3.72
C LYS A 35 -1.15 4.32 -2.39
N ILE A 36 -0.06 3.56 -2.44
CA ILE A 36 0.69 3.11 -1.27
C ILE A 36 1.97 3.95 -1.16
N ALA A 37 2.15 4.58 -0.01
CA ALA A 37 3.39 5.25 0.35
C ALA A 37 4.35 4.27 1.02
N VAL A 38 5.62 4.34 0.64
CA VAL A 38 6.70 3.55 1.24
C VAL A 38 7.63 4.48 2.00
N ILE A 39 7.78 4.27 3.30
CA ILE A 39 8.63 5.07 4.17
C ILE A 39 9.80 4.21 4.65
N ASP A 40 11.04 4.63 4.39
CA ASP A 40 12.22 4.01 5.00
C ASP A 40 12.36 4.53 6.43
N SER A 41 12.15 3.66 7.42
CA SER A 41 12.24 4.05 8.83
C SER A 41 13.68 4.32 9.29
N ARG A 42 14.67 3.71 8.63
CA ARG A 42 16.09 3.94 8.94
C ARG A 42 16.52 5.33 8.51
N ASP A 43 16.21 5.68 7.27
CA ASP A 43 16.62 6.95 6.66
C ASP A 43 15.57 8.06 6.85
N ARG A 44 14.41 7.74 7.44
CA ARG A 44 13.27 8.64 7.71
C ARG A 44 12.80 9.41 6.47
N LYS A 45 12.70 8.72 5.33
CA LYS A 45 12.36 9.33 4.04
C LYS A 45 11.21 8.60 3.35
N LEU A 46 10.45 9.35 2.55
CA LEU A 46 9.53 8.79 1.56
C LEU A 46 10.34 8.19 0.42
N THR A 47 10.25 6.88 0.25
CA THR A 47 11.00 6.12 -0.77
C THR A 47 10.22 6.03 -2.08
N ALA A 48 8.89 5.85 -2.01
CA ALA A 48 8.05 5.71 -3.19
C ALA A 48 6.58 6.03 -2.91
N LEU A 49 5.86 6.38 -3.98
CA LEU A 49 4.40 6.40 -4.06
C LEU A 49 3.98 5.48 -5.20
N ILE A 50 3.24 4.43 -4.89
CA ILE A 50 2.94 3.33 -5.82
C ILE A 50 1.45 3.35 -6.14
N ASP A 51 1.09 3.46 -7.41
CA ASP A 51 -0.29 3.35 -7.88
C ASP A 51 -0.82 1.92 -7.72
N VAL A 52 -2.03 1.82 -7.14
CA VAL A 52 -2.74 0.56 -6.87
C VAL A 52 -4.22 0.69 -7.22
N GLY A 53 -5.04 -0.30 -6.85
CA GLY A 53 -6.48 -0.29 -7.07
C GLY A 53 -7.24 0.77 -6.25
N LYS A 54 -8.56 0.76 -6.36
CA LYS A 54 -9.45 1.76 -5.75
C LYS A 54 -9.63 1.51 -4.25
N ILE A 55 -9.38 2.55 -3.45
CA ILE A 55 -9.56 2.51 -1.98
C ILE A 55 -8.75 1.35 -1.37
N PRO A 56 -7.40 1.42 -1.41
CA PRO A 56 -6.56 0.42 -0.77
C PRO A 56 -6.84 0.39 0.74
N HIS A 57 -6.97 -0.82 1.30
CA HIS A 57 -7.27 -1.02 2.71
C HIS A 57 -6.42 -2.17 3.27
N PRO A 58 -5.13 -1.93 3.52
CA PRO A 58 -4.20 -2.99 3.85
C PRO A 58 -4.39 -3.63 5.23
N GLY A 59 -4.92 -2.93 6.21
CA GLY A 59 -4.63 -3.21 7.61
C GLY A 59 -3.12 -3.18 7.85
N ARG A 60 -2.52 -4.32 8.26
CA ARG A 60 -1.05 -4.49 8.32
C ARG A 60 -0.44 -4.97 7.00
N GLY A 61 -1.27 -5.33 6.03
CA GLY A 61 -0.91 -6.08 4.84
C GLY A 61 -0.39 -7.49 5.14
N ALA A 62 0.03 -8.18 4.09
CA ALA A 62 0.57 -9.54 4.18
C ALA A 62 1.91 -9.65 3.46
N ASN A 63 2.89 -10.28 4.11
CA ASN A 63 4.23 -10.46 3.56
C ASN A 63 4.44 -11.93 3.18
N PHE A 64 4.97 -12.18 1.98
CA PHE A 64 5.37 -13.52 1.55
C PHE A 64 6.43 -13.46 0.45
N ILE A 65 7.03 -14.62 0.14
CA ILE A 65 7.98 -14.74 -0.97
C ILE A 65 7.22 -15.21 -2.20
N HIS A 66 7.15 -14.37 -3.23
CA HIS A 66 6.61 -14.74 -4.52
C HIS A 66 7.67 -15.46 -5.37
N PRO A 67 7.39 -16.63 -5.97
CA PRO A 67 8.39 -17.42 -6.70
C PRO A 67 9.16 -16.66 -7.79
N LYS A 68 8.49 -15.69 -8.45
CA LYS A 68 9.08 -14.88 -9.53
C LYS A 68 9.62 -13.51 -9.08
N TYR A 69 9.03 -12.91 -8.05
CA TYR A 69 9.26 -11.50 -7.71
C TYR A 69 10.07 -11.31 -6.42
N GLY A 70 10.34 -12.39 -5.69
CA GLY A 70 10.99 -12.33 -4.39
C GLY A 70 10.03 -11.84 -3.30
N PRO A 71 10.54 -11.18 -2.24
CA PRO A 71 9.72 -10.61 -1.18
C PRO A 71 8.68 -9.60 -1.70
N VAL A 72 7.42 -9.84 -1.37
CA VAL A 72 6.30 -8.95 -1.69
C VAL A 72 5.46 -8.65 -0.45
N TRP A 73 4.82 -7.49 -0.47
CA TRP A 73 3.79 -7.07 0.47
C TRP A 73 2.46 -6.89 -0.29
N ALA A 74 1.36 -7.37 0.28
CA ALA A 74 0.05 -7.40 -0.35
C ALA A 74 -0.97 -6.53 0.37
N THR A 75 -1.85 -5.89 -0.41
CA THR A 75 -3.02 -5.12 0.05
C THR A 75 -4.25 -5.44 -0.78
N SER A 76 -5.42 -5.56 -0.13
CA SER A 76 -6.72 -5.61 -0.79
C SER A 76 -7.28 -4.20 -1.04
N HIS A 77 -8.32 -4.12 -1.87
CA HIS A 77 -8.98 -2.90 -2.28
C HIS A 77 -10.49 -3.01 -2.07
N LEU A 78 -11.06 -2.07 -1.32
CA LEU A 78 -12.50 -2.05 -1.05
C LEU A 78 -13.31 -1.59 -2.27
N GLY A 79 -12.72 -0.76 -3.14
CA GLY A 79 -13.43 -0.13 -4.25
C GLY A 79 -13.51 -0.96 -5.54
N ASP A 80 -12.71 -2.02 -5.69
CA ASP A 80 -12.70 -2.87 -6.89
C ASP A 80 -12.44 -4.36 -6.64
N GLY A 81 -12.15 -4.78 -5.41
CA GLY A 81 -11.93 -6.19 -5.06
C GLY A 81 -10.60 -6.78 -5.55
N SER A 82 -9.71 -5.97 -6.12
CA SER A 82 -8.36 -6.40 -6.50
C SER A 82 -7.45 -6.55 -5.28
N ILE A 83 -6.36 -7.31 -5.43
CA ILE A 83 -5.26 -7.41 -4.48
C ILE A 83 -3.97 -7.04 -5.22
N SER A 84 -3.29 -6.00 -4.77
CA SER A 84 -2.01 -5.59 -5.34
C SER A 84 -0.85 -6.23 -4.58
N LEU A 85 0.13 -6.75 -5.33
CA LEU A 85 1.40 -7.23 -4.79
C LEU A 85 2.50 -6.20 -5.09
N ILE A 86 3.23 -5.77 -4.06
CA ILE A 86 4.29 -4.78 -4.15
C ILE A 86 5.62 -5.42 -3.79
N GLY A 87 6.64 -5.29 -4.64
CA GLY A 87 7.99 -5.77 -4.33
C GLY A 87 8.68 -4.93 -3.23
N THR A 88 9.31 -5.58 -2.25
CA THR A 88 9.86 -4.89 -1.06
C THR A 88 11.37 -5.06 -0.86
N ASP A 89 12.08 -5.69 -1.80
CA ASP A 89 13.52 -5.93 -1.68
C ASP A 89 14.35 -5.13 -2.71
N PRO A 90 14.78 -3.90 -2.36
CA PRO A 90 15.62 -3.09 -3.24
C PRO A 90 17.06 -3.58 -3.37
N GLN A 91 17.52 -4.57 -2.60
CA GLN A 91 18.90 -5.04 -2.66
C GLN A 91 19.06 -6.19 -3.64
N LYS A 92 18.24 -7.25 -3.53
CA LYS A 92 18.37 -8.44 -4.39
C LYS A 92 17.35 -8.47 -5.53
N HIS A 93 16.27 -7.70 -5.42
CA HIS A 93 15.18 -7.65 -6.40
C HIS A 93 14.89 -6.21 -6.83
N ALA A 94 15.95 -5.41 -7.03
CA ALA A 94 15.86 -3.97 -7.32
C ALA A 94 14.96 -3.64 -8.53
N GLN A 95 14.86 -4.52 -9.52
CA GLN A 95 13.99 -4.36 -10.68
C GLN A 95 12.49 -4.35 -10.32
N TYR A 96 12.11 -4.94 -9.18
CA TYR A 96 10.75 -5.10 -8.69
C TYR A 96 10.43 -4.22 -7.47
N ALA A 97 11.47 -3.74 -6.77
CA ALA A 97 11.30 -2.94 -5.58
C ALA A 97 10.45 -1.69 -5.84
N TRP A 98 9.46 -1.49 -4.97
CA TRP A 98 8.55 -0.34 -4.99
C TRP A 98 7.70 -0.24 -6.26
N LYS A 99 7.37 -1.38 -6.85
CA LYS A 99 6.44 -1.48 -7.99
C LYS A 99 5.32 -2.43 -7.65
N LYS A 100 4.12 -2.17 -8.18
CA LYS A 100 3.06 -3.18 -8.27
C LYS A 100 3.52 -4.24 -9.28
N VAL A 101 3.92 -5.41 -8.78
CA VAL A 101 4.49 -6.49 -9.59
C VAL A 101 3.43 -7.46 -10.12
N ALA A 102 2.29 -7.53 -9.45
CA ALA A 102 1.15 -8.32 -9.87
C ALA A 102 -0.14 -7.79 -9.24
N GLU A 103 -1.24 -8.18 -9.85
CA GLU A 103 -2.59 -7.96 -9.35
C GLU A 103 -3.33 -9.29 -9.37
N LEU A 104 -4.02 -9.60 -8.28
CA LEU A 104 -4.87 -10.79 -8.15
C LEU A 104 -6.32 -10.32 -8.00
N GLN A 105 -7.25 -11.12 -8.50
CA GLN A 105 -8.66 -10.90 -8.21
C GLN A 105 -8.98 -11.53 -6.86
N GLY A 106 -9.46 -10.72 -5.90
CA GLY A 106 -9.97 -11.22 -4.63
C GLY A 106 -11.35 -11.88 -4.79
N GLN A 107 -11.90 -12.40 -3.70
CA GLN A 107 -13.23 -13.04 -3.69
C GLN A 107 -14.40 -12.06 -3.93
N GLY A 108 -14.12 -10.77 -4.17
CA GLY A 108 -15.11 -9.70 -4.35
C GLY A 108 -14.71 -8.42 -3.61
N GLY A 109 -15.33 -7.28 -3.96
CA GLY A 109 -15.15 -6.03 -3.24
C GLY A 109 -15.63 -6.16 -1.79
N GLY A 110 -14.77 -5.81 -0.82
CA GLY A 110 -15.10 -5.86 0.61
C GLY A 110 -14.24 -6.81 1.46
N SER A 111 -13.27 -7.52 0.89
CA SER A 111 -12.29 -8.27 1.68
C SER A 111 -11.39 -7.31 2.47
N LEU A 112 -11.59 -7.30 3.80
CA LEU A 112 -11.05 -6.25 4.66
C LEU A 112 -9.54 -6.37 4.87
N PHE A 113 -9.00 -7.60 4.93
CA PHE A 113 -7.57 -7.83 5.17
C PHE A 113 -7.07 -9.06 4.43
N VAL A 114 -5.81 -9.02 4.00
CA VAL A 114 -5.05 -10.18 3.53
C VAL A 114 -4.17 -10.67 4.67
N LYS A 115 -4.12 -11.99 4.90
CA LYS A 115 -3.18 -12.64 5.82
C LYS A 115 -2.58 -13.87 5.14
N THR A 116 -1.30 -14.11 5.44
CA THR A 116 -0.50 -15.25 4.95
C THR A 116 -0.30 -16.27 6.06
#